data_AF-Q46AN7-F1
#
_entry.id   AF-Q46AN7-F1
#
_cell.length_a   1.000
_cell.length_b   1.000
_cell.length_c   1.000
_cell.angle_alpha   90.00
_cell.angle_beta   90.00
_cell.angle_gamma   90.00
#
_symmetry.space_group_name_H-M   'P 1'
#
loop_
_entity.id
_entity.type
_entity.pdbx_description
1 polymer ?
#
loop_
_entity_poly.entity_id
_entity_poly.type
_entity_poly.pdbx_seq_one_letter_code
_entity_poly.pdbx_strand_id
1 'polypeptide(L)'
;MIDPTKIQGTVYPFVSLGHGENRLDAFDDAEVEVGIEAINVVRCTSFVPVGPDGRWRVNNTEEVPKIKNGESLPMAFQNVYSKKKYVSAIIAIDLKKMRNTYPSNEVWILK
;
A
#
# COMPACT_ATOMS: atom_id res chain seq x y z
N MET A 1 23.34 -9.55 -11.37
CA MET A 1 22.17 -8.84 -11.93
C MET A 1 20.94 -9.48 -11.30
N ILE A 2 20.11 -8.72 -10.58
CA ILE A 2 18.90 -9.26 -9.97
C ILE A 2 17.85 -9.39 -11.09
N ASP A 3 17.31 -10.59 -11.26
CA ASP A 3 16.20 -10.83 -12.18
C ASP A 3 14.89 -10.43 -11.50
N PRO A 4 14.27 -9.29 -11.84
CA PRO A 4 13.03 -8.86 -11.20
C PRO A 4 11.93 -9.90 -11.37
N THR A 5 11.95 -10.71 -12.44
CA THR A 5 10.96 -11.78 -12.72
C THR A 5 11.00 -12.94 -11.73
N LYS A 6 12.01 -13.02 -10.88
CA LYS A 6 12.14 -14.05 -9.84
C LYS A 6 11.92 -13.55 -8.42
N ILE A 7 11.68 -12.25 -8.24
CA ILE A 7 11.42 -11.66 -6.92
C ILE A 7 9.96 -11.92 -6.53
N GLN A 8 9.76 -12.67 -5.45
CA GLN A 8 8.48 -12.76 -4.75
C GLN A 8 8.41 -11.69 -3.66
N GLY A 9 7.22 -11.14 -3.43
CA GLY A 9 7.03 -10.08 -2.44
C GLY A 9 5.64 -10.10 -1.82
N THR A 10 5.44 -9.17 -0.89
CA THR A 10 4.15 -8.94 -0.25
C THR A 10 3.80 -7.46 -0.39
N VAL A 11 2.56 -7.18 -0.77
CA VAL A 11 1.98 -5.84 -0.81
C VAL A 11 1.22 -5.64 0.48
N TYR A 12 1.49 -4.51 1.14
CA TYR A 12 0.80 -4.09 2.36
C TYR A 12 -0.02 -2.86 2.00
N PRO A 13 -1.32 -2.99 1.68
CA PRO A 13 -2.20 -1.84 1.51
C PRO A 13 -2.50 -1.23 2.89
N PHE A 14 -2.33 0.08 3.02
CA PHE A 14 -2.69 0.80 4.22
C PHE A 14 -3.18 2.21 3.87
N VAL A 15 -3.98 2.78 4.75
CA VAL A 15 -4.43 4.18 4.66
C VAL A 15 -4.27 4.78 6.04
N SER A 16 -3.61 5.93 6.10
CA SER A 16 -3.43 6.69 7.34
C SER A 16 -3.86 8.14 7.17
N LEU A 17 -4.15 8.77 8.30
CA LEU A 17 -4.47 10.18 8.41
C LEU A 17 -3.50 10.79 9.40
N GLY A 18 -2.94 11.95 9.04
CA GLY A 18 -2.05 12.70 9.91
C GLY A 18 -2.45 14.17 9.99
N HIS A 19 -2.01 14.81 11.06
CA HIS A 19 -2.25 16.21 11.38
C HIS A 19 -0.91 16.95 11.53
N GLY A 20 -0.87 18.20 11.10
CA GLY A 20 0.36 18.98 11.17
C GLY A 20 0.14 20.46 10.87
N GLU A 21 1.11 21.29 11.24
CA GLU A 21 1.08 22.73 10.97
C GLU A 21 1.23 23.02 9.48
N ASN A 22 1.98 22.16 8.78
CA ASN A 22 2.14 22.19 7.34
C ASN A 22 1.86 20.82 6.69
N ARG A 23 1.94 20.77 5.36
CA ARG A 23 1.61 19.54 4.59
C ARG A 23 2.62 18.41 4.80
N LEU A 24 3.87 18.74 5.07
CA LEU A 24 4.93 17.76 5.31
C LEU A 24 4.77 17.17 6.70
N ASP A 25 4.55 18.00 7.73
CA ASP A 25 4.31 17.50 9.10
C ASP A 25 3.09 16.57 9.15
N ALA A 26 2.00 16.93 8.46
CA ALA A 26 0.81 16.08 8.39
C ALA A 26 1.02 14.77 7.61
N PHE A 27 2.02 14.73 6.72
CA PHE A 27 2.41 13.51 6.01
C PHE A 27 3.31 12.65 6.91
N ASP A 28 4.29 13.25 7.59
CA ASP A 28 5.17 12.57 8.55
C ASP A 28 4.35 11.94 9.69
N ASP A 29 3.36 12.66 10.23
CA ASP A 29 2.43 12.15 11.26
C ASP A 29 1.62 10.95 10.74
N ALA A 30 1.17 11.00 9.48
CA ALA A 30 0.46 9.89 8.85
C ALA A 30 1.37 8.65 8.64
N GLU A 31 2.68 8.83 8.46
CA GLU A 31 3.65 7.73 8.33
C GLU A 31 3.92 7.05 9.69
N VAL A 32 3.93 7.81 10.78
CA VAL A 32 4.05 7.27 12.14
C VAL A 32 2.88 6.35 12.50
N GLU A 33 1.65 6.73 12.13
CA GLU A 33 0.44 5.93 12.41
C GLU A 33 0.46 4.52 11.81
N VAL A 34 1.18 4.32 10.69
CA VAL A 34 1.31 3.00 10.03
C VAL A 34 2.68 2.35 10.26
N GLY A 35 3.52 2.92 11.14
CA GLY A 35 4.80 2.34 11.53
C GLY A 35 5.86 2.35 10.43
N ILE A 36 5.78 3.31 9.50
CA ILE A 36 6.76 3.48 8.40
C ILE A 36 7.65 4.71 8.61
N GLU A 37 7.71 5.23 9.84
CA GLU A 37 8.52 6.39 10.16
C GLU A 37 10.02 6.16 9.91
N ALA A 38 10.70 7.22 9.48
CA ALA A 38 12.14 7.19 9.20
C ALA A 38 12.58 6.15 8.14
N ILE A 39 11.69 5.80 7.22
CA ILE A 39 11.96 4.96 6.05
C ILE A 39 12.12 5.84 4.81
N ASN A 40 13.04 5.46 3.92
CA ASN A 40 13.19 6.12 2.63
C ASN A 40 12.14 5.60 1.65
N VAL A 41 11.02 6.31 1.52
CA VAL A 41 9.99 5.99 0.53
C VAL A 41 10.52 6.19 -0.89
N VAL A 42 10.57 5.11 -1.65
CA VAL A 42 10.88 5.14 -3.09
C VAL A 42 9.57 5.05 -3.85
N ARG A 43 9.11 6.18 -4.39
CA ARG A 43 7.85 6.23 -5.13
C ARG A 43 7.92 5.35 -6.37
N CYS A 44 7.07 4.33 -6.43
CA CYS A 44 6.91 3.48 -7.61
C CYS A 44 5.58 3.78 -8.33
N THR A 45 5.51 3.38 -9.60
CA THR A 45 4.27 3.43 -10.37
C THR A 45 3.26 2.44 -9.79
N SER A 46 1.96 2.71 -9.95
CA SER A 46 0.84 1.90 -9.43
C SER A 46 0.69 0.49 -10.03
N PHE A 47 1.71 -0.03 -10.70
CA PHE A 47 1.74 -1.39 -11.22
C PHE A 47 2.44 -2.32 -10.22
N VAL A 48 1.63 -3.08 -9.49
CA VAL A 48 2.10 -4.16 -8.64
C VAL A 48 1.56 -5.49 -9.18
N PRO A 49 2.41 -6.46 -9.56
CA PRO A 49 1.97 -7.71 -10.17
C PRO A 49 1.43 -8.66 -9.09
N VAL A 50 0.20 -8.40 -8.63
CA VAL A 50 -0.52 -9.16 -7.61
C VAL A 50 -1.44 -10.23 -8.22
N GLY A 51 -1.73 -11.28 -7.44
CA GLY A 51 -2.68 -12.34 -7.81
C GLY A 51 -2.05 -13.73 -7.97
N PRO A 52 -2.81 -14.74 -8.45
CA PRO A 52 -2.35 -16.14 -8.54
C PRO A 52 -1.15 -16.36 -9.47
N ASP A 53 -1.09 -15.62 -10.59
CA ASP A 53 0.09 -15.54 -11.48
C ASP A 53 1.00 -14.34 -11.13
N GLY A 54 0.56 -13.54 -10.16
CA GLY A 54 1.29 -12.40 -9.64
C GLY A 54 2.40 -12.87 -8.72
N ARG A 55 3.52 -12.17 -8.78
CA ARG A 55 4.68 -12.49 -7.92
C ARG A 55 4.50 -11.99 -6.50
N TRP A 56 3.49 -11.15 -6.26
CA TRP A 56 3.28 -10.46 -5.01
C TRP A 56 1.94 -10.86 -4.39
N ARG A 57 1.96 -11.24 -3.12
CA ARG A 57 0.74 -11.53 -2.35
C ARG A 57 0.24 -10.23 -1.72
N VAL A 58 -1.07 -10.00 -1.74
CA VAL A 58 -1.64 -8.90 -0.97
C VAL A 58 -1.85 -9.39 0.45
N ASN A 59 -1.28 -8.68 1.41
CA ASN A 59 -1.55 -8.93 2.80
C ASN A 59 -2.86 -8.26 3.21
N ASN A 60 -3.65 -8.96 4.02
CA ASN A 60 -4.95 -8.48 4.49
C ASN A 60 -4.90 -7.98 5.93
N THR A 61 -3.69 -7.79 6.50
CA THR A 61 -3.54 -7.18 7.81
C THR A 61 -3.37 -5.68 7.66
N GLU A 62 -3.88 -4.91 8.62
CA GLU A 62 -3.70 -3.46 8.70
C GLU A 62 -2.27 -3.08 9.10
N GLU A 63 -1.51 -4.03 9.64
CA GLU A 63 -0.14 -3.79 10.11
C GLU A 63 0.90 -4.00 9.00
N VAL A 64 1.70 -2.97 8.76
CA VAL A 64 2.93 -3.03 7.96
C VAL A 64 4.01 -3.71 8.81
N PRO A 65 4.83 -4.63 8.27
CA PRO A 65 5.92 -5.23 9.02
C PRO A 65 6.90 -4.15 9.46
N LYS A 66 7.50 -4.33 10.64
CA LYS A 66 8.56 -3.45 11.11
C LYS A 66 9.73 -3.48 10.12
N ILE A 67 9.94 -2.37 9.44
CA ILE A 67 11.07 -2.13 8.55
C ILE A 67 12.12 -1.35 9.34
N LYS A 68 13.41 -1.59 9.08
CA LYS A 68 14.47 -0.88 9.80
C LYS A 68 14.59 0.56 9.29
N ASN A 69 14.82 1.49 10.21
CA ASN A 69 15.05 2.90 9.88
C ASN A 69 16.18 3.03 8.84
N GLY A 70 15.96 3.91 7.86
CA GLY A 70 16.89 4.15 6.75
C GLY A 70 16.81 3.16 5.59
N GLU A 71 16.08 2.05 5.71
CA GLU A 71 15.82 1.17 4.56
C GLU A 71 14.94 1.86 3.50
N SER A 72 15.00 1.34 2.28
CA SER A 72 14.19 1.83 1.17
C SER A 72 12.91 1.02 1.04
N LEU A 73 11.76 1.69 1.06
CA LEU A 73 10.45 1.08 0.85
C LEU A 73 9.88 1.51 -0.50
N PRO A 74 9.81 0.60 -1.49
CA PRO A 74 9.07 0.83 -2.71
C PRO A 74 7.58 0.99 -2.40
N MET A 75 7.02 2.17 -2.63
CA MET A 75 5.63 2.47 -2.32
C MET A 75 4.93 3.20 -3.48
N ALA A 76 3.76 2.70 -3.85
CA ALA A 76 2.82 3.44 -4.68
C ALA A 76 1.85 4.16 -3.75
N PHE A 77 1.90 5.49 -3.73
CA PHE A 77 1.06 6.29 -2.85
C PHE A 77 0.50 7.53 -3.55
N GLN A 78 -0.60 8.01 -2.97
CA GLN A 78 -1.20 9.29 -3.27
C GLN A 78 -1.50 9.98 -1.94
N ASN A 79 -0.99 11.18 -1.76
CA ASN A 79 -1.33 12.03 -0.63
C ASN A 79 -2.38 13.07 -1.03
N VAL A 80 -3.33 13.32 -0.13
CA VAL A 80 -4.36 14.35 -0.28
C VAL A 80 -4.33 15.22 0.97
N TYR A 81 -4.12 16.52 0.80
CA TYR A 81 -4.11 17.47 1.91
C TYR A 81 -5.34 18.37 1.85
N SER A 82 -5.85 18.78 3.02
CA SER A 82 -6.93 19.76 3.12
C SER A 82 -6.83 20.53 4.43
N LYS A 83 -7.21 21.81 4.39
CA LYS A 83 -7.46 22.60 5.62
C LYS A 83 -8.89 22.41 6.15
N LYS A 84 -9.72 21.64 5.43
CA LYS A 84 -11.11 21.32 5.83
C LYS A 84 -11.12 20.07 6.68
N LYS A 85 -12.19 19.92 7.48
CA LYS A 85 -12.38 18.82 8.43
C LYS A 85 -12.33 17.40 7.82
N TYR A 86 -12.62 17.26 6.54
CA TYR A 86 -12.76 15.95 5.90
C TYR A 86 -11.78 15.80 4.73
N VAL A 87 -11.12 14.65 4.70
CA VAL A 87 -10.29 14.13 3.62
C VAL A 87 -10.60 12.65 3.45
N SER A 88 -10.40 12.13 2.24
CA SER A 88 -10.56 10.71 1.95
C SER A 88 -9.46 10.28 0.98
N ALA A 89 -8.91 9.10 1.22
CA ALA A 89 -8.00 8.40 0.35
C ALA A 89 -8.48 6.96 0.21
N ILE A 90 -8.36 6.41 -1.00
CA ILE A 90 -8.74 5.03 -1.31
C ILE A 90 -7.58 4.40 -2.06
N ILE A 91 -7.15 3.23 -1.60
CA ILE A 91 -6.25 2.35 -2.33
C ILE A 91 -7.08 1.19 -2.87
N ALA A 92 -7.06 1.00 -4.18
CA ALA A 92 -7.67 -0.13 -4.84
C ALA A 92 -6.57 -0.99 -5.47
N ILE A 93 -6.59 -2.28 -5.16
CA ILE A 93 -5.68 -3.27 -5.75
C ILE A 93 -6.53 -4.24 -6.57
N ASP A 94 -6.34 -4.24 -7.89
CA ASP A 94 -6.98 -5.21 -8.77
C ASP A 94 -6.29 -6.57 -8.61
N LEU A 95 -6.97 -7.48 -7.91
CA LEU A 95 -6.60 -8.89 -7.88
C LEU A 95 -7.17 -9.54 -9.13
N LYS A 96 -6.32 -9.78 -10.13
CA LYS A 96 -6.74 -10.59 -11.29
C LYS A 96 -7.28 -11.94 -10.79
N LYS A 97 -8.61 -12.11 -10.77
CA LYS A 97 -9.27 -13.41 -10.57
C LYS A 97 -8.84 -14.30 -11.72
N MET A 98 -8.58 -15.57 -11.42
CA MET A 98 -8.52 -16.61 -12.45
C MET A 98 -9.73 -16.43 -13.39
N ARG A 99 -9.52 -16.56 -14.70
CA ARG A 99 -10.55 -17.18 -15.54
C ARG A 99 -10.66 -18.61 -15.02
N ASN A 100 -11.40 -18.82 -13.93
CA ASN A 100 -11.65 -20.17 -13.46
C ASN A 100 -12.43 -20.88 -14.56
N THR A 101 -11.91 -22.01 -15.01
CA THR A 101 -12.74 -23.19 -15.07
C THR A 101 -13.56 -23.28 -13.77
N TYR A 102 -14.80 -22.79 -13.85
CA TYR A 102 -15.95 -22.87 -12.93
C TYR A 102 -16.27 -21.71 -11.95
N PRO A 103 -17.57 -21.37 -11.79
CA PRO A 103 -18.01 -20.10 -11.22
C PRO A 103 -18.29 -20.21 -9.72
N SER A 104 -17.86 -19.22 -8.94
CA SER A 104 -18.56 -18.89 -7.69
C SER A 104 -18.61 -17.37 -7.51
N ASN A 105 -19.84 -16.89 -7.36
CA ASN A 105 -20.20 -15.48 -7.24
C ASN A 105 -20.00 -15.00 -5.80
N GLU A 106 -18.75 -14.80 -5.39
CA GLU A 106 -18.47 -14.12 -4.12
C GLU A 106 -17.90 -12.72 -4.37
N VAL A 107 -18.69 -11.74 -3.97
CA VAL A 107 -18.35 -10.32 -3.82
C VAL A 107 -18.16 -10.09 -2.33
N TRP A 108 -16.96 -9.68 -1.93
CA TRP A 108 -16.65 -9.31 -0.55
C TRP A 108 -16.62 -7.78 -0.45
N ILE A 109 -17.51 -7.21 0.36
CA ILE A 109 -17.53 -5.79 0.71
C ILE A 109 -16.89 -5.68 2.09
N LEU A 110 -15.77 -4.95 2.19
CA LEU A 110 -15.15 -4.59 3.47
C LEU A 110 -16.06 -3.57 4.18
N LYS A 111 -16.36 -3.83 5.46
CA LYS A 111 -17.06 -2.92 6.35
C LYS A 111 -16.08 -1.99 7.05
#